data_AF-A0A6P5YQA7-F1
#
_entry.id   AF-A0A6P5YQA7-F1
#
_cell.length_a   1.000
_cell.length_b   1.000
_cell.length_c   1.000
_cell.angle_alpha   90.00
_cell.angle_beta   90.00
_cell.angle_gamma   90.00
#
_symmetry.space_group_name_H-M   'P 1'
#
loop_
_entity.id
_entity.type
_entity.pdbx_description
1 polymer ?
#
loop_
_entity_poly.entity_id
_entity_poly.type
_entity_poly.pdbx_seq_one_letter_code
_entity_poly.pdbx_strand_id
1 'polypeptide(L)'
;CIELAGVATEFMFYGYAEEGLADITKLDVLLKGLGFTQKKEDSQVTWSVLNTILLLRSHEVAQAKLAEAISLGKSVGSCIHIIENNINDADI
;
A
#
# COMPACT_ATOMS: atom_id res chain seq x y z
N CYS A 1 1.61 -1.37 5.48
CA CYS A 1 0.62 -0.51 6.17
C CYS A 1 -0.42 -0.12 5.13
N ILE A 2 -1.71 -0.34 5.42
CA ILE A 2 -2.78 -0.19 4.41
C ILE A 2 -2.91 1.28 4.01
N GLU A 3 -2.83 2.18 4.99
CA GLU A 3 -2.93 3.63 4.83
C GLU A 3 -1.83 4.22 3.94
N LEU A 4 -0.69 3.55 3.81
CA LEU A 4 0.42 4.01 2.97
C LEU A 4 0.46 3.36 1.59
N ALA A 5 -0.41 2.38 1.31
CA ALA A 5 -0.37 1.63 0.07
C ALA A 5 -0.61 2.52 -1.15
N GLY A 6 -1.67 3.35 -1.12
CA GLY A 6 -1.99 4.29 -2.21
C GLY A 6 -0.85 5.28 -2.48
N VAL A 7 -0.40 5.97 -1.42
CA VAL A 7 0.71 6.94 -1.49
C VAL A 7 2.00 6.30 -2.03
N ALA A 8 2.34 5.10 -1.56
CA ALA A 8 3.53 4.40 -2.03
C ALA A 8 3.40 3.95 -3.49
N THR A 9 2.23 3.47 -3.90
CA THR A 9 1.95 3.11 -5.30
C THR A 9 2.07 4.33 -6.22
N GLU A 10 1.43 5.45 -5.90
CA GLU A 10 1.54 6.69 -6.68
C GLU A 10 2.99 7.17 -6.79
N PHE A 11 3.71 7.20 -5.67
CA PHE A 11 5.11 7.58 -5.66
C PHE A 11 5.98 6.66 -6.53
N MET A 12 5.74 5.36 -6.53
CA MET A 12 6.46 4.40 -7.36
C MET A 12 6.20 4.59 -8.86
N PHE A 13 4.96 4.91 -9.26
CA PHE A 13 4.59 5.08 -10.66
C PHE A 13 4.92 6.48 -11.21
N TYR A 14 4.77 7.51 -10.40
CA TYR A 14 4.81 8.92 -10.86
C TYR A 14 5.92 9.77 -10.24
N GLY A 15 6.63 9.25 -9.23
CA GLY A 15 7.70 9.97 -8.52
C GLY A 15 7.20 11.01 -7.49
N TYR A 16 5.88 11.15 -7.36
CA TYR A 16 5.20 11.95 -6.34
C TYR A 16 3.82 11.34 -6.06
N ALA A 17 3.23 11.67 -4.91
CA ALA A 17 1.85 11.33 -4.58
C ALA A 17 1.05 12.65 -4.48
N GLU A 18 -0.07 12.72 -5.18
CA GLU A 18 -0.92 13.92 -5.22
C GLU A 18 -2.02 13.83 -4.14
N GLU A 19 -2.45 12.61 -3.83
CA GLU A 19 -3.50 12.33 -2.87
C GLU A 19 -2.95 11.58 -1.63
N GLY A 20 -3.84 11.13 -0.73
CA GLY A 20 -3.47 10.33 0.44
C GLY A 20 -3.23 11.10 1.75
N LEU A 21 -3.44 12.42 1.77
CA LEU A 21 -3.39 13.21 3.02
C LEU A 21 -4.38 12.67 4.08
N ALA A 22 -5.56 12.24 3.63
CA ALA A 22 -6.56 11.64 4.51
C ALA A 22 -6.05 10.35 5.16
N ASP A 23 -5.36 9.50 4.40
CA ASP A 23 -4.79 8.24 4.91
C ASP A 23 -3.62 8.48 5.86
N ILE A 24 -2.75 9.44 5.55
CA ILE A 24 -1.64 9.86 6.43
C ILE A 24 -2.20 10.41 7.75
N THR A 25 -3.24 11.24 7.67
CA THR A 25 -3.90 11.80 8.86
C THR A 25 -4.52 10.70 9.72
N LYS A 26 -5.13 9.68 9.08
CA LYS A 26 -5.69 8.53 9.79
C LYS A 26 -4.61 7.71 10.50
N LEU A 27 -3.46 7.51 9.87
CA LEU A 27 -2.31 6.84 10.49
C LEU A 27 -1.78 7.64 11.69
N ASP A 28 -1.65 8.96 11.55
CA ASP A 28 -1.23 9.86 12.64
C ASP A 28 -2.18 9.79 13.85
N VAL A 29 -3.50 9.86 13.62
CA VAL A 29 -4.50 9.70 14.68
C VAL A 29 -4.40 8.33 15.36
N LEU A 30 -4.16 7.27 14.60
CA LEU A 30 -4.01 5.92 15.15
C LEU A 30 -2.77 5.80 16.04
N LEU A 31 -1.61 6.29 15.58
CA LEU A 31 -0.37 6.23 16.34
C LEU A 31 -0.45 7.05 17.64
N LYS A 32 -1.08 8.23 17.58
CA LYS A 32 -1.38 9.06 18.76
C LYS A 32 -2.35 8.37 19.71
N GLY A 33 -3.38 7.71 19.17
CA GLY A 33 -4.34 6.92 19.96
C GLY A 33 -3.69 5.76 20.72
N LEU A 34 -2.57 5.23 20.22
CA LEU A 34 -1.76 4.22 20.89
C LEU A 34 -0.80 4.79 21.95
N GLY A 35 -0.78 6.12 22.14
CA GLY A 35 0.07 6.80 23.11
C GLY A 35 1.56 6.75 22.76
N PHE A 36 1.91 6.67 21.47
CA PHE A 36 3.30 6.64 21.05
C PHE A 36 3.98 8.00 21.25
N THR A 37 5.27 7.98 21.55
CA THR A 37 6.07 9.21 21.53
C THR A 37 6.40 9.56 20.09
N GLN A 38 6.64 10.84 19.79
CA GLN A 38 7.04 11.29 18.44
C GLN A 38 8.14 10.41 17.84
N LYS A 39 9.20 10.12 18.61
CA LYS A 39 10.31 9.24 18.17
C LYS A 39 9.84 7.85 17.75
N LYS A 40 8.87 7.29 18.48
CA LYS A 40 8.28 5.99 18.14
C LYS A 40 7.39 6.10 16.91
N GLU A 41 6.57 7.14 16.80
CA GLU A 41 5.74 7.42 15.62
C GLU A 41 6.60 7.51 14.36
N ASP A 42 7.67 8.32 14.37
CA ASP A 42 8.60 8.47 13.25
C ASP A 42 9.23 7.12 12.84
N SER A 43 9.58 6.30 13.83
CA SER A 43 10.12 4.95 13.60
C SER A 43 9.07 4.03 12.95
N GLN A 44 7.81 4.09 13.42
CA GLN A 44 6.71 3.29 12.87
C GLN A 44 6.35 3.73 11.46
N VAL A 45 6.32 5.03 11.18
CA VAL A 45 6.06 5.56 9.84
C VAL A 45 7.17 5.13 8.88
N THR A 46 8.44 5.30 9.27
CA THR A 46 9.59 4.89 8.43
C THR A 46 9.55 3.39 8.12
N TRP A 47 9.34 2.56 9.14
CA TRP A 47 9.23 1.11 8.97
C TRP A 47 8.01 0.75 8.09
N SER A 48 6.87 1.41 8.29
CA SER A 48 5.65 1.16 7.52
C SER A 48 5.80 1.51 6.05
N VAL A 49 6.45 2.64 5.73
CA VAL A 49 6.76 3.03 4.34
C VAL A 49 7.67 1.99 3.69
N LEU A 50 8.77 1.61 4.35
CA LEU A 50 9.75 0.67 3.81
C LEU A 50 9.11 -0.71 3.52
N ASN A 51 8.35 -1.26 4.47
CA ASN A 51 7.67 -2.53 4.25
C ASN A 51 6.61 -2.45 3.15
N THR A 52 5.88 -1.33 3.06
CA THR A 52 4.87 -1.17 2.02
C THR A 52 5.53 -1.13 0.63
N ILE A 53 6.61 -0.37 0.46
CA ILE A 53 7.37 -0.32 -0.81
C ILE A 53 7.96 -1.70 -1.14
N LEU A 54 8.51 -2.42 -0.16
CA LEU A 54 9.04 -3.77 -0.38
C LEU A 54 7.96 -4.72 -0.88
N LEU A 55 6.80 -4.76 -0.21
CA LEU A 55 5.66 -5.59 -0.64
C LEU A 55 5.18 -5.22 -2.05
N LEU A 56 5.10 -3.91 -2.34
CA LEU A 56 4.66 -3.45 -3.66
C LEU A 56 5.65 -3.84 -4.76
N ARG A 57 6.96 -3.76 -4.49
CA ARG A 57 7.99 -4.16 -5.46
C ARG A 57 8.02 -5.67 -5.70
N SER A 58 7.86 -6.47 -4.65
CA SER A 58 7.83 -7.94 -4.79
C SER A 58 6.66 -8.42 -5.65
N HIS A 59 5.58 -7.65 -5.73
CA HIS A 59 4.34 -8.04 -6.41
C HIS A 59 3.94 -7.07 -7.54
N GLU A 60 4.92 -6.45 -8.21
CA GLU A 60 4.68 -5.46 -9.28
C GLU A 60 3.84 -6.03 -10.43
N VAL A 61 4.08 -7.29 -10.81
CA VAL A 61 3.32 -7.97 -11.88
C VAL A 61 1.84 -8.15 -11.50
N ALA A 62 1.57 -8.53 -10.24
CA ALA A 62 0.21 -8.68 -9.75
C ALA A 62 -0.51 -7.32 -9.73
N GLN A 63 0.18 -6.25 -9.34
CA GLN A 63 -0.36 -4.89 -9.36
C GLN A 63 -0.71 -4.40 -10.76
N ALA A 64 0.16 -4.60 -11.74
CA ALA A 64 -0.11 -4.17 -13.12
C ALA A 64 -1.37 -4.84 -13.69
N LYS A 65 -1.50 -6.16 -13.49
CA LYS A 65 -2.68 -6.93 -13.93
C LYS A 65 -3.95 -6.54 -13.17
N LEU A 66 -3.82 -6.25 -11.87
CA LEU A 66 -4.94 -5.78 -11.06
C LEU A 66 -5.42 -4.41 -11.53
N ALA A 67 -4.49 -3.47 -11.79
CA ALA A 67 -4.80 -2.13 -12.29
C ALA A 67 -5.50 -2.20 -13.65
N GLU A 68 -5.04 -3.07 -14.56
CA GLU A 68 -5.70 -3.33 -15.84
C GLU A 68 -7.12 -3.88 -15.67
N ALA A 69 -7.32 -4.84 -14.76
CA ALA A 69 -8.63 -5.39 -14.50
C ALA A 69 -9.62 -4.36 -13.91
N ILE A 70 -9.14 -3.51 -13.00
CA ILE A 70 -9.93 -2.44 -12.40
C ILE A 70 -10.31 -1.41 -13.47
N SER A 71 -9.37 -1.01 -14.34
CA SER A 71 -9.66 -0.02 -15.41
C SER A 71 -10.65 -0.55 -16.45
N LEU A 72 -10.68 -1.86 -16.67
CA LEU A 72 -11.68 -2.55 -17.49
C LEU A 72 -13.04 -2.75 -16.78
N GLY A 73 -13.18 -2.28 -15.53
CA GLY A 73 -14.42 -2.42 -14.75
C GLY A 73 -14.75 -3.86 -14.39
N LYS A 74 -13.74 -4.74 -14.29
CA LYS A 74 -13.97 -6.14 -13.90
C LYS A 74 -14.50 -6.23 -12.47
N SER A 75 -15.23 -7.31 -12.19
CA SER A 75 -15.78 -7.56 -10.86
C SER A 75 -14.70 -7.68 -9.78
N VAL A 76 -15.06 -7.41 -8.53
CA VAL A 76 -14.18 -7.62 -7.37
C VAL A 76 -13.69 -9.07 -7.31
N GLY A 77 -14.55 -10.05 -7.59
CA GLY A 77 -14.16 -11.47 -7.62
C GLY A 77 -13.08 -11.77 -8.68
N SER A 78 -13.16 -11.12 -9.85
CA SER A 78 -12.12 -11.24 -10.88
C SER A 78 -10.80 -10.60 -10.43
N CYS A 79 -10.86 -9.48 -9.71
CA CYS A 79 -9.68 -8.83 -9.15
C CYS A 79 -8.98 -9.71 -8.10
N ILE A 80 -9.75 -10.34 -7.21
CA ILE A 80 -9.23 -11.30 -6.21
C ILE A 80 -8.53 -12.47 -6.91
N HIS A 81 -9.18 -13.05 -7.91
CA HIS A 81 -8.58 -14.15 -8.66
C HIS A 81 -7.25 -13.79 -9.35
N ILE A 82 -7.13 -12.54 -9.82
CA ILE A 82 -5.87 -12.04 -10.39
C ILE A 82 -4.78 -11.94 -9.31
N ILE A 83 -5.12 -11.45 -8.12
CA ILE A 83 -4.18 -11.38 -7.00
C ILE A 83 -3.70 -12.78 -6.63
N GLU A 84 -4.62 -13.71 -6.36
CA GLU A 84 -4.31 -15.08 -5.93
C GLU A 84 -3.45 -15.86 -6.94
N ASN A 85 -3.67 -15.65 -8.24
CA ASN A 85 -2.89 -16.35 -9.28
C ASN A 85 -1.52 -15.72 -9.57
N ASN A 86 -1.23 -14.53 -9.04
CA ASN A 86 0.00 -13.79 -9.35
C ASN A 86 0.85 -13.48 -8.11
N ILE A 87 0.43 -13.96 -6.94
CA ILE A 87 1.22 -13.95 -5.72
C ILE A 87 1.67 -15.39 -5.45
N ASN A 88 2.92 -15.56 -5.05
CA ASN A 88 3.47 -16.85 -4.65
C ASN A 88 3.36 -16.97 -3.12
N ASP A 89 2.89 -18.12 -2.62
CA ASP A 89 2.74 -18.38 -1.18
C ASP A 89 4.06 -18.23 -0.39
N ALA A 90 5.21 -18.35 -1.07
CA ALA A 90 6.52 -18.15 -0.45
C ALA A 90 6.91 -16.67 -0.25
N ASP A 91 6.19 -15.73 -0.86
CA ASP A 91 6.45 -14.28 -0.82
C ASP A 91 5.57 -13.54 0.22
N ILE A 92 4.76 -14.30 0.99
CA ILE A 92 3.89 -13.85 2.10
C ILE A 92 4.49 -14.25 3.45
#